data_AF-A0AA39C499-F1
#
_entry.id   AF-A0AA39C499-F1
#
_cell.length_a   1.000
_cell.length_b   1.000
_cell.length_c   1.000
_cell.angle_alpha   90.00
_cell.angle_beta   90.00
_cell.angle_gamma   90.00
#
_symmetry.space_group_name_H-M   'P 1'
#
loop_
_entity.id
_entity.type
_entity.pdbx_description
1 polymer ?
#
loop_
_entity_poly.entity_id
_entity_poly.type
_entity_poly.pdbx_seq_one_letter_code
_entity_poly.pdbx_strand_id
1 'polypeptide(L)'
;MRFRFLGDGDCPDWFLAEINTLSRMTSIKMKLLGQLVVKSFINDGELDEDKIKKLAQDTKLEFLDAKAAVMALELMLTSSARYGVNATDLCNELQQLGLPREHGVAIGRLYTDYYSRILDCLTARSLRLNRLSSVEIISGEKKERDSSPFIKLSLKLKKLDDTESNVFINVARENIFVLLEEMKKARAIMNDF
;
A
#
# COMPACT_ATOMS: atom_id res chain seq x y z
N MET A 1 9.38 -0.78 -24.74
CA MET A 1 8.00 -0.48 -25.21
C MET A 1 7.31 0.11 -24.00
N ARG A 2 6.74 1.31 -24.10
CA ARG A 2 6.24 2.06 -22.92
C ARG A 2 4.79 1.69 -22.63
N PHE A 3 4.47 1.45 -21.36
CA PHE A 3 3.12 1.05 -20.93
C PHE A 3 2.54 2.06 -19.93
N ARG A 4 1.31 2.51 -20.15
CA ARG A 4 0.66 3.50 -19.26
C ARG A 4 0.40 2.91 -17.88
N PHE A 5 0.07 1.62 -17.79
CA PHE A 5 -0.11 0.97 -16.49
C PHE A 5 1.18 0.92 -15.67
N LEU A 6 2.34 1.17 -16.27
CA LEU A 6 3.63 1.33 -15.61
C LEU A 6 4.12 2.79 -15.55
N GLY A 7 3.27 3.76 -15.87
CA GLY A 7 3.60 5.18 -15.83
C GLY A 7 4.46 5.61 -17.01
N ASP A 8 4.15 5.09 -18.20
CA ASP A 8 4.91 5.28 -19.44
C ASP A 8 6.36 4.78 -19.37
N GLY A 9 6.64 3.91 -18.42
CA GLY A 9 7.91 3.22 -18.26
C GLY A 9 8.00 1.94 -19.09
N ASP A 10 9.21 1.39 -19.17
CA ASP A 10 9.42 0.04 -19.70
C ASP A 10 8.97 -1.03 -18.69
N CYS A 11 8.63 -2.19 -19.22
CA CYS A 11 8.25 -3.36 -18.44
C CYS A 11 9.46 -3.92 -17.67
N PRO A 12 9.37 -4.13 -16.34
CA PRO A 12 10.44 -4.78 -15.58
C PRO A 12 10.71 -6.21 -16.08
N ASP A 13 11.98 -6.61 -16.15
CA ASP A 13 12.39 -7.92 -16.66
C ASP A 13 11.76 -9.09 -15.90
N TRP A 14 11.69 -9.00 -14.57
CA TRP A 14 11.09 -10.05 -13.73
C TRP A 14 9.60 -10.24 -14.05
N PHE A 15 8.90 -9.14 -14.34
CA PHE A 15 7.47 -9.17 -14.65
C PHE A 15 7.25 -9.72 -16.06
N LEU A 16 8.11 -9.33 -17.02
CA LEU A 16 8.08 -9.85 -18.37
C LEU A 16 8.32 -11.37 -18.42
N ALA A 17 9.27 -11.88 -17.62
CA ALA A 17 9.50 -13.31 -17.47
C ALA A 17 8.25 -14.04 -16.96
N GLU A 18 7.51 -13.40 -16.06
CA GLU A 18 6.32 -13.97 -15.44
C GLU A 18 5.09 -13.98 -16.36
N ILE A 19 5.05 -13.15 -17.42
CA ILE A 19 3.95 -13.16 -18.41
C ILE A 19 3.75 -14.55 -19.02
N ASN A 20 4.83 -15.29 -19.28
CA ASN A 20 4.76 -16.65 -19.82
C ASN A 20 4.16 -17.66 -18.82
N THR A 21 4.39 -17.47 -17.53
CA THR A 21 3.78 -18.29 -16.48
C THR A 21 2.28 -17.97 -16.34
N LEU A 22 1.95 -16.69 -16.36
CA LEU A 22 0.58 -16.18 -16.32
C LEU A 22 -0.25 -16.55 -17.55
N SER A 23 0.36 -16.66 -18.74
CA SER A 23 -0.35 -17.05 -19.96
C SER A 23 -0.76 -18.53 -19.96
N ARG A 24 -0.02 -19.39 -19.23
CA ARG A 24 -0.29 -20.84 -19.14
C ARG A 24 -1.45 -21.20 -18.20
N MET A 25 -1.81 -20.34 -17.26
CA MET A 25 -2.97 -20.57 -16.37
C MET A 25 -4.28 -20.20 -17.07
N THR A 26 -5.42 -20.66 -16.56
CA THR A 26 -6.73 -20.27 -17.10
C THR A 26 -7.14 -18.89 -16.60
N SER A 27 -7.95 -18.17 -17.38
CA SER A 27 -8.49 -16.86 -17.03
C SER A 27 -9.29 -16.87 -15.71
N ILE A 28 -9.98 -17.98 -15.41
CA ILE A 28 -10.69 -18.20 -14.15
C ILE A 28 -9.72 -18.22 -12.97
N LYS A 29 -8.62 -18.96 -13.08
CA LYS A 29 -7.61 -19.07 -12.01
C LYS A 29 -6.88 -17.76 -11.79
N MET A 30 -6.56 -17.05 -12.86
CA MET A 30 -6.00 -15.71 -12.79
C MET A 30 -6.94 -14.74 -12.05
N LYS A 31 -8.25 -14.80 -12.33
CA LYS A 31 -9.25 -14.03 -11.59
C LYS A 31 -9.29 -14.40 -10.10
N LEU A 32 -9.23 -15.69 -9.76
CA LEU A 32 -9.22 -16.15 -8.37
C LEU A 32 -7.96 -15.69 -7.62
N LEU A 33 -6.77 -15.79 -8.23
CA LEU A 33 -5.53 -15.23 -7.67
C LEU A 33 -5.64 -13.73 -7.47
N GLY A 34 -6.14 -13.00 -8.47
CA GLY A 34 -6.32 -11.56 -8.37
C GLY A 34 -7.28 -11.19 -7.25
N GLN A 35 -8.35 -11.96 -7.03
CA GLN A 35 -9.25 -11.75 -5.89
C GLN A 35 -8.56 -11.97 -4.54
N LEU A 36 -7.62 -12.92 -4.45
CA LEU A 36 -6.82 -13.11 -3.24
C LEU A 36 -5.88 -11.92 -3.00
N VAL A 37 -5.18 -11.47 -4.05
CA VAL A 37 -4.30 -10.28 -4.02
C VAL A 37 -5.06 -9.04 -3.55
N VAL A 38 -6.25 -8.81 -4.12
CA VAL A 38 -7.07 -7.66 -3.73
C VAL A 38 -7.53 -7.77 -2.27
N LYS A 39 -7.91 -8.97 -1.82
CA LYS A 39 -8.33 -9.19 -0.43
C LYS A 39 -7.20 -8.97 0.57
N SER A 40 -5.98 -9.44 0.29
CA SER A 40 -4.83 -9.19 1.16
C SER A 40 -4.52 -7.69 1.22
N PHE A 41 -4.60 -7.01 0.08
CA PHE A 41 -4.34 -5.58 0.00
C PHE A 41 -5.36 -4.70 0.72
N ILE A 42 -6.65 -5.05 0.66
CA ILE A 42 -7.73 -4.26 1.28
C ILE A 42 -7.84 -4.48 2.80
N ASN A 43 -7.52 -5.67 3.30
CA ASN A 43 -7.75 -6.03 4.70
C ASN A 43 -6.53 -5.80 5.61
N ASP A 44 -5.49 -5.07 5.16
CA ASP A 44 -4.19 -4.99 5.84
C ASP A 44 -3.67 -6.37 6.29
N GLY A 45 -4.01 -7.40 5.53
CA GLY A 45 -3.95 -8.79 5.96
C GLY A 45 -2.85 -9.57 5.25
N GLU A 46 -2.32 -10.57 5.95
CA GLU A 46 -1.40 -11.55 5.37
C GLU A 46 -2.06 -12.26 4.17
N LEU A 47 -1.28 -12.42 3.10
CA LEU A 47 -1.63 -13.30 1.99
C LEU A 47 -1.86 -14.70 2.55
N ASP A 48 -3.06 -15.24 2.35
CA ASP A 48 -3.41 -16.60 2.76
C ASP A 48 -2.61 -17.60 1.91
N GLU A 49 -1.40 -17.93 2.40
CA GLU A 49 -0.47 -18.81 1.71
C GLU A 49 -1.07 -20.19 1.46
N ASP A 50 -1.97 -20.67 2.32
CA ASP A 50 -2.62 -21.96 2.16
C ASP A 50 -3.59 -21.95 0.98
N LYS A 51 -4.32 -20.85 0.77
CA LYS A 51 -5.16 -20.67 -0.43
C LYS A 51 -4.32 -20.56 -1.70
N ILE A 52 -3.17 -19.87 -1.65
CA ILE A 52 -2.25 -19.78 -2.79
C ILE A 52 -1.67 -21.16 -3.12
N LYS A 53 -1.22 -21.92 -2.10
CA LYS A 53 -0.71 -23.29 -2.27
C LYS A 53 -1.74 -24.22 -2.90
N LYS A 54 -2.99 -24.18 -2.43
CA LYS A 54 -4.08 -24.97 -3.02
C LYS A 54 -4.31 -24.61 -4.48
N LEU A 55 -4.38 -23.32 -4.80
CA LEU A 55 -4.59 -22.88 -6.18
C LEU A 55 -3.39 -23.18 -7.09
N ALA A 56 -2.16 -23.17 -6.54
CA ALA A 56 -0.94 -23.55 -7.24
C ALA A 56 -0.95 -25.04 -7.61
N GLN A 57 -1.31 -25.91 -6.66
CA GLN A 57 -1.47 -27.35 -6.88
C GLN A 57 -2.49 -27.65 -7.99
N ASP A 58 -3.65 -26.99 -7.96
CA ASP A 58 -4.67 -27.14 -8.99
C ASP A 58 -4.18 -26.72 -10.38
N THR A 59 -3.15 -25.86 -10.45
CA THR A 59 -2.57 -25.30 -11.69
C THR A 59 -1.28 -25.98 -12.10
N LYS A 60 -0.81 -26.98 -11.34
CA LYS A 60 0.50 -27.62 -11.53
C LYS A 60 1.64 -26.59 -11.58
N LEU A 61 1.47 -25.47 -10.88
CA LEU A 61 2.49 -24.44 -10.73
C LEU A 61 3.31 -24.75 -9.49
N GLU A 62 4.61 -24.48 -9.56
CA GLU A 62 5.43 -24.48 -8.35
C GLU A 62 4.96 -23.36 -7.41
N PHE A 63 5.18 -23.54 -6.11
CA PHE A 63 4.77 -22.53 -5.14
C PHE A 63 5.48 -21.18 -5.36
N LEU A 64 6.73 -21.21 -5.84
CA LEU A 64 7.48 -20.00 -6.20
C LEU A 64 6.85 -19.28 -7.40
N ASP A 65 6.46 -20.01 -8.44
CA ASP A 65 5.74 -19.45 -9.59
C ASP A 65 4.40 -18.84 -9.17
N ALA A 66 3.69 -19.48 -8.26
CA ALA A 66 2.44 -18.93 -7.74
C ALA A 66 2.65 -17.62 -6.95
N LYS A 67 3.76 -17.49 -6.21
CA LYS A 67 4.14 -16.23 -5.56
C LYS A 67 4.52 -15.16 -6.57
N ALA A 68 5.25 -15.52 -7.63
CA ALA A 68 5.60 -14.59 -8.71
C ALA A 68 4.34 -14.09 -9.43
N ALA A 69 3.39 -14.98 -9.73
CA ALA A 69 2.10 -14.63 -10.29
C ALA A 69 1.28 -13.67 -9.40
N VAL A 70 1.29 -13.88 -8.08
CA VAL A 70 0.67 -12.98 -7.10
C VAL A 70 1.31 -11.60 -7.15
N MET A 71 2.64 -11.52 -7.14
CA MET A 71 3.38 -10.25 -7.25
C MET A 71 3.12 -9.52 -8.57
N ALA A 72 3.02 -10.27 -9.68
CA ALA A 72 2.70 -9.72 -10.98
C ALA A 72 1.28 -9.14 -11.02
N LEU A 73 0.29 -9.86 -10.48
CA LEU A 73 -1.09 -9.37 -10.39
C LEU A 73 -1.20 -8.15 -9.47
N GLU A 74 -0.48 -8.14 -8.35
CA GLU A 74 -0.40 -6.97 -7.46
C GLU A 74 0.18 -5.76 -8.21
N LEU A 75 1.30 -5.94 -8.90
CA LEU A 75 1.90 -4.87 -9.70
C LEU A 75 0.87 -4.34 -10.71
N MET A 76 0.25 -5.21 -11.52
CA MET A 76 -0.74 -4.80 -12.53
C MET A 76 -1.85 -3.94 -11.92
N LEU A 77 -2.46 -4.40 -10.82
CA LEU A 77 -3.60 -3.73 -10.20
C LEU A 77 -3.20 -2.40 -9.53
N THR A 78 -2.11 -2.43 -8.76
CA THR A 78 -1.62 -1.27 -8.00
C THR A 78 -1.05 -0.19 -8.92
N SER A 79 -0.29 -0.57 -9.95
CA SER A 79 0.29 0.39 -10.87
C SER A 79 -0.77 1.00 -11.79
N SER A 80 -1.73 0.20 -12.27
CA SER A 80 -2.89 0.72 -13.02
C SER A 80 -3.68 1.75 -12.23
N ALA A 81 -3.97 1.45 -10.95
CA ALA A 81 -4.67 2.37 -10.06
C ALA A 81 -3.87 3.65 -9.82
N ARG A 82 -2.56 3.51 -9.57
CA ARG A 82 -1.64 4.64 -9.34
C ARG A 82 -1.60 5.62 -10.50
N TYR A 83 -1.57 5.11 -11.73
CA TYR A 83 -1.47 5.94 -12.94
C TYR A 83 -2.84 6.25 -13.57
N GLY A 84 -3.95 5.89 -12.91
CA GLY A 84 -5.30 6.22 -13.37
C GLY A 84 -5.66 5.58 -14.72
N VAL A 85 -5.09 4.43 -15.04
CA VAL A 85 -5.33 3.75 -16.31
C VAL A 85 -6.72 3.13 -16.32
N ASN A 86 -7.45 3.25 -17.43
CA ASN A 86 -8.76 2.61 -17.56
C ASN A 86 -8.63 1.10 -17.90
N ALA A 87 -9.67 0.32 -17.62
CA ALA A 87 -9.63 -1.13 -17.78
C ALA A 87 -9.41 -1.59 -19.24
N THR A 88 -9.89 -0.83 -20.22
CA THR A 88 -9.72 -1.13 -21.65
C THR A 88 -8.26 -1.00 -22.06
N ASP A 89 -7.61 0.08 -21.64
CA ASP A 89 -6.21 0.36 -21.90
C ASP A 89 -5.31 -0.67 -21.20
N LEU A 90 -5.60 -0.98 -19.94
CA LEU A 90 -4.93 -2.06 -19.21
C LEU A 90 -5.03 -3.39 -19.96
N CYS A 91 -6.24 -3.77 -20.41
CA CYS A 91 -6.46 -5.00 -21.17
C CYS A 91 -5.65 -5.06 -22.47
N ASN A 92 -5.55 -3.93 -23.19
CA ASN A 92 -4.79 -3.83 -24.43
C ASN A 92 -3.27 -3.93 -24.18
N GLU A 93 -2.78 -3.24 -23.15
CA GLU A 93 -1.36 -3.24 -22.77
C GLU A 93 -0.91 -4.63 -22.28
N LEU A 94 -1.74 -5.32 -21.51
CA LEU A 94 -1.49 -6.71 -21.09
C LEU A 94 -1.45 -7.68 -22.27
N GLN A 95 -2.29 -7.47 -23.29
CA GLN A 95 -2.25 -8.26 -24.53
C GLN A 95 -0.97 -8.00 -25.33
N GLN A 96 -0.51 -6.75 -25.40
CA GLN A 96 0.77 -6.40 -26.05
C GLN A 96 1.97 -7.06 -25.37
N LEU A 97 1.89 -7.27 -24.05
CA LEU A 97 2.91 -8.00 -23.29
C LEU A 97 2.90 -9.52 -23.54
N GLY A 98 1.84 -10.05 -24.15
CA GLY A 98 1.72 -11.47 -24.49
C GLY A 98 0.68 -12.25 -23.69
N LEU A 99 -0.13 -11.59 -22.84
CA LEU A 99 -1.25 -12.29 -22.19
C LEU A 99 -2.39 -12.55 -23.18
N PRO A 100 -3.08 -13.70 -23.08
CA PRO A 100 -4.28 -13.94 -23.87
C PRO A 100 -5.36 -12.90 -23.58
N ARG A 101 -6.20 -12.61 -24.59
CA ARG A 101 -7.28 -11.61 -24.47
C ARG A 101 -8.21 -11.87 -23.29
N GLU A 102 -8.53 -13.13 -23.02
CA GLU A 102 -9.41 -13.52 -21.92
C GLU A 102 -8.85 -13.12 -20.55
N HIS A 103 -7.53 -13.27 -20.37
CA HIS A 103 -6.80 -12.90 -19.17
C HIS A 103 -6.84 -11.39 -18.95
N GLY A 104 -6.56 -10.63 -20.00
CA GLY A 104 -6.67 -9.16 -19.97
C GLY A 104 -8.08 -8.70 -19.60
N VAL A 105 -9.13 -9.34 -20.15
CA VAL A 105 -10.53 -9.02 -19.80
C VAL A 105 -10.85 -9.40 -18.36
N ALA A 106 -10.37 -10.54 -17.88
CA ALA A 106 -10.57 -10.99 -16.50
C ALA A 106 -9.93 -10.02 -15.49
N ILE A 107 -8.68 -9.60 -15.74
CA ILE A 107 -7.97 -8.61 -14.93
C ILE A 107 -8.64 -7.25 -15.03
N GLY A 108 -9.04 -6.79 -16.23
CA GLY A 108 -9.71 -5.50 -16.41
C GLY A 108 -11.04 -5.41 -15.65
N ARG A 109 -11.83 -6.49 -15.64
CA ARG A 109 -13.05 -6.58 -14.81
C ARG A 109 -12.72 -6.52 -13.33
N LEU A 110 -11.77 -7.32 -12.87
CA LEU A 110 -11.32 -7.31 -11.48
C LEU A 110 -10.85 -5.92 -11.04
N TYR A 111 -10.03 -5.27 -11.87
CA TYR A 111 -9.55 -3.92 -11.64
C TYR A 111 -10.72 -2.93 -11.51
N THR A 112 -11.71 -3.00 -12.40
CA THR A 112 -12.90 -2.14 -12.34
C THR A 112 -13.71 -2.36 -11.06
N ASP A 113 -13.93 -3.62 -10.69
CA ASP A 113 -14.73 -4.01 -9.51
C ASP A 113 -14.12 -3.49 -8.20
N TYR A 114 -12.79 -3.37 -8.14
CA TYR A 114 -12.04 -3.03 -6.94
C TYR A 114 -11.28 -1.70 -7.01
N TYR A 115 -11.41 -0.94 -8.10
CA TYR A 115 -10.64 0.28 -8.36
C TYR A 115 -10.71 1.28 -7.20
N SER A 116 -11.92 1.61 -6.73
CA SER A 116 -12.11 2.56 -5.64
C SER A 116 -11.41 2.12 -4.36
N ARG A 117 -11.55 0.86 -3.97
CA ARG A 117 -10.93 0.32 -2.76
C ARG A 117 -9.40 0.24 -2.85
N ILE A 118 -8.88 -0.12 -4.03
CA ILE A 118 -7.43 -0.11 -4.29
C ILE A 118 -6.91 1.33 -4.17
N LEU A 119 -7.62 2.29 -4.76
CA LEU A 119 -7.27 3.71 -4.68
C LEU A 119 -7.33 4.24 -3.24
N ASP A 120 -8.36 3.89 -2.47
CA ASP A 120 -8.50 4.28 -1.05
C ASP A 120 -7.32 3.76 -0.23
N CYS A 121 -6.96 2.49 -0.39
CA CYS A 121 -5.82 1.89 0.31
C CYS A 121 -4.49 2.51 -0.13
N LEU A 122 -4.28 2.75 -1.44
CA LEU A 122 -3.08 3.44 -1.93
C LEU A 122 -3.00 4.88 -1.41
N THR A 123 -4.12 5.58 -1.34
CA THR A 123 -4.19 6.95 -0.82
C THR A 123 -3.87 6.97 0.66
N ALA A 124 -4.45 6.06 1.45
CA ALA A 124 -4.14 5.90 2.87
C ALA A 124 -2.66 5.56 3.15
N ARG A 125 -1.99 4.90 2.19
CA ARG A 125 -0.56 4.52 2.24
C ARG A 125 0.36 5.47 1.47
N SER A 126 -0.18 6.49 0.81
CA SER A 126 0.57 7.41 -0.08
C SER A 126 1.49 8.32 0.73
N LEU A 127 1.03 8.76 1.90
CA LEU A 127 1.82 9.54 2.84
C LEU A 127 2.73 8.60 3.64
N ARG A 128 3.97 8.49 3.18
CA ARG A 128 5.08 7.81 3.86
C ARG A 128 5.62 8.65 5.03
N LEU A 129 4.72 9.11 5.91
CA LEU A 129 5.09 9.85 7.12
C LEU A 129 4.98 8.93 8.34
N ASN A 130 5.89 9.09 9.30
CA ASN A 130 5.76 8.44 10.60
C ASN A 130 4.47 8.94 11.26
N ARG A 131 3.66 8.03 11.80
CA ARG A 131 2.40 8.36 12.45
C ARG A 131 2.64 8.61 13.93
N LEU A 132 2.14 9.72 14.45
CA LEU A 132 2.15 9.99 15.89
C LEU A 132 1.15 9.04 16.59
N SER A 133 1.64 8.17 17.46
CA SER A 133 0.81 7.21 18.21
C SER A 133 0.39 7.75 19.57
N SER A 134 1.29 8.39 20.31
CA SER A 134 0.94 9.07 21.56
C SER A 134 1.87 10.23 21.88
N VAL A 135 1.39 11.10 22.78
CA VAL A 135 2.15 12.22 23.34
C VAL A 135 2.13 12.09 24.85
N GLU A 136 3.29 12.05 25.47
CA GLU A 136 3.45 11.94 26.92
C GLU A 136 4.29 13.11 27.44
N ILE A 137 3.88 13.72 28.55
CA ILE A 137 4.68 14.74 29.23
C ILE A 137 5.64 14.03 30.17
N ILE A 138 6.94 14.11 29.90
CA ILE A 138 7.96 13.59 30.81
C ILE A 138 8.15 14.61 31.91
N SER A 139 7.50 14.37 33.04
CA SER A 139 7.77 15.13 34.27
C SER A 139 9.04 14.60 34.91
N GLY A 140 10.04 15.47 35.12
CA GLY A 140 11.17 15.19 36.01
C GLY A 140 10.73 14.93 37.45
N GLU A 141 11.66 14.57 38.32
CA GLU A 141 11.41 14.35 39.74
C GLU A 141 10.66 15.53 40.38
N LYS A 142 9.86 15.28 41.42
CA LYS A 142 8.94 16.27 42.02
C LYS A 142 9.60 17.62 42.38
N LYS A 143 10.92 17.66 42.61
CA LYS A 143 11.68 18.90 42.90
C LYS A 143 12.00 19.77 41.67
N GLU A 144 12.00 19.23 40.45
CA GLU A 144 12.30 19.96 39.22
C GLU A 144 11.06 20.54 38.51
N ARG A 145 9.85 20.06 38.87
CA ARG A 145 8.59 20.42 38.21
C ARG A 145 8.20 21.88 38.33
N ASP A 146 8.59 22.54 39.42
CA ASP A 146 8.28 23.96 39.67
C ASP A 146 9.40 24.91 39.25
N SER A 147 10.59 24.40 38.92
CA SER A 147 11.76 25.24 38.58
C SER A 147 12.12 25.25 37.09
N SER A 148 11.77 24.20 36.34
CA SER A 148 12.13 24.15 34.91
C SER A 148 11.26 25.10 34.06
N PRO A 149 11.85 26.03 33.29
CA PRO A 149 11.12 26.85 32.33
C PRO A 149 10.65 26.05 31.09
N PHE A 150 11.10 24.80 30.95
CA PHE A 150 10.77 23.92 29.84
C PHE A 150 9.96 22.70 30.29
N ILE A 151 9.03 22.28 29.43
CA ILE A 151 8.27 21.04 29.49
C ILE A 151 8.89 20.08 28.47
N LYS A 152 9.24 18.87 28.90
CA LYS A 152 9.72 17.81 28.01
C LYS A 152 8.54 16.93 27.56
N LEU A 153 8.34 16.87 26.25
CA LEU A 153 7.34 16.03 25.59
C LEU A 153 8.03 14.81 24.97
N SER A 154 7.41 13.65 25.08
CA SER A 154 7.76 12.42 24.38
C SER A 154 6.69 12.13 23.34
N LEU A 155 7.09 12.14 22.08
CA LEU A 155 6.26 11.77 20.94
C LEU A 155 6.58 10.33 20.57
N LYS A 156 5.62 9.42 20.75
CA LYS A 156 5.72 8.06 20.22
C LYS A 156 5.32 8.09 18.75
N LEU A 157 6.22 7.65 17.89
CA LEU A 157 6.03 7.61 16.45
C LEU A 157 6.04 6.15 15.98
N LYS A 158 4.99 5.76 15.27
CA LYS A 158 4.93 4.51 14.52
C LYS A 158 5.48 4.76 13.11
N LYS A 159 6.59 4.09 12.78
CA LYS A 159 7.22 4.16 11.47
C LYS A 159 6.51 3.25 10.46
N LEU A 160 6.88 3.38 9.20
CA LEU A 160 6.30 2.63 8.07
C LEU A 160 6.64 1.14 8.08
N ASP A 161 7.70 0.75 8.78
CA ASP A 161 8.11 -0.64 9.01
C ASP A 161 7.47 -1.23 10.29
N ASP A 162 6.38 -0.61 10.76
CA ASP A 162 5.69 -0.93 12.02
C ASP A 162 6.56 -0.83 13.29
N THR A 163 7.78 -0.27 13.19
CA THR A 163 8.62 -0.03 14.37
C THR A 163 8.20 1.23 15.11
N GLU A 164 8.32 1.21 16.44
CA GLU A 164 8.06 2.39 17.27
C GLU A 164 9.36 3.11 17.61
N SER A 165 9.29 4.44 17.67
CA SER A 165 10.40 5.28 18.10
C SER A 165 9.91 6.48 18.89
N ASN A 166 10.71 6.93 19.86
CA ASN A 166 10.38 8.09 20.67
C ASN A 166 11.21 9.30 20.23
N VAL A 167 10.54 10.43 20.03
CA VAL A 167 11.17 11.72 19.78
C VAL A 167 10.88 12.63 20.98
N PHE A 168 11.92 13.23 21.55
CA PHE A 168 11.79 14.12 22.68
C PHE A 168 11.88 15.58 22.24
N ILE A 169 10.95 16.41 22.71
CA ILE A 169 10.92 17.84 22.41
C ILE A 169 10.87 18.60 23.73
N ASN A 170 11.68 19.66 23.84
CA ASN A 170 11.59 20.59 24.96
C ASN A 170 10.87 21.86 24.50
N VAL A 171 9.79 22.22 25.20
CA VAL A 171 8.95 23.38 24.88
C VAL A 171 8.93 24.32 26.08
N ALA A 172 9.14 25.62 25.87
CA ALA A 172 9.03 26.59 26.95
C ALA A 172 7.59 26.60 27.50
N ARG A 173 7.41 26.67 28.82
CA ARG A 173 6.10 26.58 29.46
C ARG A 173 5.11 27.64 28.98
N GLU A 174 5.61 28.84 28.69
CA GLU A 174 4.83 29.93 28.09
C GLU A 174 4.31 29.62 26.67
N ASN A 175 5.03 28.80 25.90
CA ASN A 175 4.73 28.52 24.51
C ASN A 175 3.86 27.27 24.32
N ILE A 176 3.54 26.52 25.38
CA ILE A 176 2.78 25.27 25.26
C ILE A 176 1.36 25.50 24.73
N PHE A 177 0.72 26.59 25.15
CA PHE A 177 -0.62 26.95 24.67
C PHE A 177 -0.59 27.41 23.22
N VAL A 178 0.45 28.15 22.83
CA VAL A 178 0.66 28.57 21.44
C VAL A 178 0.83 27.36 20.54
N LEU A 179 1.69 26.41 20.94
CA LEU A 179 1.89 25.15 20.21
C LEU A 179 0.59 24.37 20.05
N LEU A 180 -0.21 24.27 21.12
CA LEU A 180 -1.50 23.56 21.08
C LEU A 180 -2.47 24.21 20.08
N GLU A 181 -2.57 25.55 20.08
CA GLU A 181 -3.45 26.27 19.16
C GLU A 181 -3.00 26.11 17.69
N GLU A 182 -1.70 26.20 17.42
CA GLU A 182 -1.16 25.96 16.07
C GLU A 182 -1.39 24.52 15.60
N MET A 183 -1.25 23.53 16.48
CA MET A 183 -1.56 22.13 16.15
C MET A 183 -3.06 21.92 15.85
N LYS A 184 -3.96 22.60 16.56
CA LYS A 184 -5.40 22.56 16.26
C LYS A 184 -5.71 23.17 14.89
N LYS A 185 -5.09 24.31 14.56
CA LYS A 185 -5.23 24.94 13.24
C LYS A 185 -4.74 24.02 12.12
N ALA A 186 -3.56 23.44 12.28
CA ALA A 186 -3.01 22.47 11.32
C ALA A 186 -3.95 21.26 11.13
N ARG A 187 -4.54 20.74 12.22
CA ARG A 187 -5.51 19.65 12.15
C ARG A 187 -6.79 20.06 11.41
N ALA A 188 -7.29 21.27 11.62
CA ALA A 188 -8.47 21.77 10.90
C ALA A 188 -8.20 21.80 9.38
N ILE A 189 -7.07 22.37 8.97
CA ILE A 189 -6.65 22.40 7.56
C ILE A 189 -6.55 20.99 6.98
N MET A 190 -5.98 20.03 7.73
CA MET A 190 -5.86 18.64 7.27
C MET A 190 -7.20 17.91 7.11
N ASN A 191 -8.23 18.29 7.86
CA ASN A 191 -9.56 17.66 7.79
C ASN A 191 -10.46 18.27 6.71
N ASP A 192 -10.10 19.43 6.17
CA ASP A 192 -10.84 20.11 5.10
C ASP A 192 -10.49 19.59 3.69
N PHE A 193 -9.53 18.65 3.59
CA PHE A 193 -9.17 17.91 2.38
C PHE A 193 -9.73 16.48 2.41
#